data_AF-A0A1U7T5W8-F1
#
_entry.id   AF-A0A1U7T5W8-F1
#
_cell.length_a   1.000
_cell.length_b   1.000
_cell.length_c   1.000
_cell.angle_alpha   90.00
_cell.angle_beta   90.00
_cell.angle_gamma   90.00
#
_symmetry.space_group_name_H-M   'P 1'
#
loop_
_entity.id
_entity.type
_entity.pdbx_description
1 polymer ?
#
loop_
_entity_poly.entity_id
_entity_poly.type
_entity_poly.pdbx_seq_one_letter_code
_entity_poly.pdbx_strand_id
1 'polypeptide(L)'
;LGGEEDEPEGLGVVYKSTRSPRPAGPEDMGATAAYELDTEKERDAQAISERSRKVREERRGKDDDGIYRGSNNYQRYLTPRDASRGGASFGAARKGPLRAPGHLRATVRWDYQPDL
;
A
#
# COMPACT_ATOMS: atom_id res chain seq x y z
N LEU A 1 13.08 -38.83 -24.46
CA LEU A 1 13.97 -38.53 -25.59
C LEU A 1 14.29 -37.04 -25.50
N GLY A 2 15.25 -36.69 -24.64
CA GLY A 2 15.69 -35.31 -24.45
C GLY A 2 16.74 -35.00 -25.50
N GLY A 3 16.42 -34.09 -26.43
CA GLY A 3 17.41 -33.56 -27.37
C GLY A 3 18.24 -32.51 -26.67
N GLU A 4 19.54 -32.78 -26.51
CA GLU A 4 20.54 -31.72 -26.41
C GLU A 4 20.53 -30.98 -27.75
N GLU A 5 20.03 -29.74 -27.73
CA GLU A 5 20.05 -28.83 -28.87
C GLU A 5 21.37 -28.05 -28.81
N ASP A 6 22.19 -28.17 -29.86
CA ASP A 6 23.49 -27.52 -30.04
C ASP A 6 23.44 -26.02 -29.65
N GLU A 7 24.37 -25.59 -28.79
CA GLU A 7 24.50 -24.18 -28.43
C GLU A 7 25.00 -23.37 -29.64
N PRO A 8 24.34 -22.26 -30.02
CA PRO A 8 24.87 -21.40 -31.06
C PRO A 8 26.14 -20.73 -30.54
N GLU A 9 27.30 -21.13 -31.08
CA GLU A 9 28.59 -20.46 -30.92
C GLU A 9 28.50 -19.04 -31.52
N GLY A 10 27.96 -18.12 -30.74
CA GLY A 10 27.86 -16.71 -31.08
C GLY A 10 27.92 -15.89 -29.79
N LEU A 11 28.75 -14.84 -29.78
CA LEU A 11 28.91 -13.85 -28.71
C LEU A 11 27.64 -12.97 -28.56
N GLY A 12 26.49 -13.59 -28.33
CA GLY A 12 25.19 -12.93 -28.21
C GLY A 12 24.36 -13.50 -27.08
N VAL A 13 23.57 -12.64 -26.43
CA VAL A 13 22.64 -13.07 -25.38
C VAL A 13 21.38 -13.61 -26.04
N VAL A 14 21.06 -14.90 -25.81
CA VAL A 14 19.84 -15.55 -26.30
C VAL A 14 18.87 -15.76 -25.14
N TYR A 15 17.66 -15.21 -25.25
CA TYR A 15 16.58 -15.44 -24.29
C TYR A 15 15.74 -16.65 -24.72
N LYS A 16 16.03 -17.82 -24.14
CA LYS A 16 15.28 -19.06 -24.40
C LYS A 16 13.89 -18.99 -23.73
N SER A 17 12.85 -19.44 -24.46
CA SER A 17 11.47 -19.52 -23.94
C SER A 17 11.33 -20.58 -22.86
N THR A 18 10.40 -20.39 -21.93
CA THR A 18 10.06 -21.37 -20.88
C THR A 18 9.32 -22.61 -21.40
N ARG A 19 8.95 -22.65 -22.70
CA ARG A 19 8.26 -23.77 -23.38
C ARG A 19 7.01 -24.28 -22.62
N SER A 20 6.34 -23.40 -21.87
CA SER A 20 5.14 -23.71 -21.09
C SER A 20 3.87 -23.58 -21.94
N PRO A 21 2.85 -24.44 -21.75
CA PRO A 21 1.57 -24.32 -22.43
C PRO A 21 0.67 -23.23 -21.84
N ARG A 22 1.02 -22.66 -20.68
CA ARG A 22 0.23 -21.59 -20.05
C ARG A 22 0.40 -20.28 -20.82
N PRO A 23 -0.69 -19.54 -21.08
CA PRO A 23 -0.58 -18.21 -21.67
C PRO A 23 0.17 -17.26 -20.73
N ALA A 24 0.81 -16.24 -21.31
CA ALA A 24 1.46 -15.20 -20.53
C ALA A 24 0.40 -14.28 -19.90
N GLY A 25 0.62 -13.90 -18.64
CA GLY A 25 -0.24 -12.97 -17.91
C GLY A 25 -1.15 -13.65 -16.87
N PRO A 26 -1.98 -12.84 -16.19
CA PRO A 26 -2.88 -13.33 -15.15
C PRO A 26 -4.13 -13.98 -15.75
N GLU A 27 -4.71 -14.94 -15.02
CA GLU A 27 -5.88 -15.71 -15.46
C GLU A 27 -7.15 -14.85 -15.62
N ASP A 28 -7.25 -13.77 -14.86
CA ASP A 28 -8.39 -12.86 -14.83
C ASP A 28 -8.28 -11.71 -15.84
N MET A 29 -7.26 -11.73 -16.71
CA MET A 29 -6.96 -10.69 -17.70
C MET A 29 -6.89 -9.27 -17.09
N GLY A 30 -6.52 -9.16 -15.81
CA GLY A 30 -6.38 -7.88 -15.10
C GLY A 30 -7.68 -7.31 -14.54
N ALA A 31 -8.76 -8.09 -14.44
CA ALA A 31 -10.02 -7.66 -13.84
C ALA A 31 -9.88 -7.30 -12.34
N THR A 32 -8.98 -7.96 -11.60
CA THR A 32 -8.69 -7.68 -10.19
C THR A 32 -7.43 -6.85 -9.99
N ALA A 33 -6.93 -6.20 -11.05
CA ALA A 33 -5.72 -5.41 -10.97
C ALA A 33 -5.83 -4.31 -9.89
N ALA A 34 -4.94 -4.39 -8.90
CA ALA A 34 -4.83 -3.38 -7.87
C ALA A 34 -4.02 -2.17 -8.38
N TYR A 35 -4.39 -0.98 -7.93
CA TYR A 35 -3.60 0.23 -8.14
C TYR A 35 -2.55 0.37 -7.02
N GLU A 36 -1.29 0.04 -7.33
CA GLU A 36 -0.18 -0.04 -6.37
C GLU A 36 0.89 1.03 -6.62
N LEU A 37 0.47 2.26 -6.91
CA LEU A 37 1.39 3.40 -7.09
C LEU A 37 1.77 4.06 -5.76
N ASP A 38 0.86 4.04 -4.79
CA ASP A 38 1.05 4.62 -3.46
C ASP A 38 1.71 3.64 -2.48
N THR A 39 1.94 4.08 -1.24
CA THR A 39 2.42 3.21 -0.16
C THR A 39 1.48 2.02 0.07
N GLU A 40 2.06 0.84 0.29
CA GLU A 40 1.32 -0.40 0.63
C GLU A 40 0.32 -0.19 1.79
N LYS A 41 -0.80 -0.93 1.75
CA LYS A 41 -1.90 -0.81 2.71
C LYS A 41 -1.49 -0.99 4.18
N GLU A 42 -0.42 -1.71 4.46
CA GLU A 42 0.06 -1.96 5.83
C GLU A 42 1.04 -0.90 6.34
N ARG A 43 1.66 -0.17 5.43
CA ARG A 43 2.73 0.79 5.69
C ARG A 43 2.29 2.24 5.51
N ASP A 44 1.07 2.45 5.03
CA ASP A 44 0.51 3.77 4.85
C ASP A 44 0.23 4.50 6.18
N ALA A 45 0.06 5.82 6.09
CA ALA A 45 -0.20 6.67 7.24
C ALA A 45 -1.49 6.26 7.99
N GLN A 46 -2.49 5.76 7.27
CA GLN A 46 -3.74 5.29 7.89
C GLN A 46 -3.51 4.04 8.76
N ALA A 47 -2.80 3.03 8.27
CA ALA A 47 -2.47 1.83 9.04
C ALA A 47 -1.59 2.14 10.26
N ILE A 48 -0.65 3.10 10.13
CA ILE A 48 0.15 3.58 11.26
C ILE A 48 -0.76 4.26 12.31
N SER A 49 -1.71 5.09 11.88
CA SER A 49 -2.67 5.74 12.79
C SER A 49 -3.60 4.73 13.47
N GLU A 50 -4.05 3.69 12.76
CA GLU A 50 -4.90 2.64 13.34
C GLU A 50 -4.13 1.80 14.36
N ARG A 51 -2.89 1.40 14.04
CA ARG A 51 -2.00 0.69 14.97
C ARG A 51 -1.73 1.51 16.22
N SER A 52 -1.38 2.79 16.08
CA SER A 52 -1.13 3.65 17.23
C SER A 52 -2.38 3.89 18.09
N ARG A 53 -3.57 3.99 17.48
CA ARG A 53 -4.84 4.06 18.23
C ARG A 53 -5.08 2.79 19.05
N LYS A 54 -4.91 1.62 18.44
CA LYS A 54 -5.07 0.33 19.13
C LYS A 54 -4.14 0.22 20.34
N VAL A 55 -2.87 0.58 20.18
CA VAL A 55 -1.88 0.60 21.28
C VAL A 55 -2.30 1.57 22.40
N ARG A 56 -2.84 2.74 22.07
CA ARG A 56 -3.32 3.72 23.06
C ARG A 56 -4.55 3.22 23.81
N GLU A 57 -5.48 2.54 23.14
CA GLU A 57 -6.66 1.95 23.76
C GLU A 57 -6.27 0.82 24.73
N GLU A 58 -5.36 -0.08 24.33
CA GLU A 58 -4.86 -1.17 25.17
C GLU A 58 -4.08 -0.69 26.41
N ARG A 59 -3.51 0.51 26.36
CA ARG A 59 -2.77 1.14 27.47
C ARG A 59 -3.59 2.14 28.27
N ARG A 60 -4.86 2.35 27.92
CA ARG A 60 -5.71 3.30 28.64
C ARG A 60 -5.87 2.85 30.10
N GLY A 61 -5.29 3.62 31.02
CA GLY A 61 -5.33 3.33 32.46
C GLY A 61 -4.20 2.44 32.98
N LYS A 62 -3.18 2.12 32.16
CA LYS A 62 -1.93 1.49 32.63
C LYS A 62 -0.89 2.57 32.90
N ASP A 63 -0.05 2.35 33.92
CA ASP A 63 1.05 3.23 34.29
C ASP A 63 2.17 3.24 33.24
N ASP A 64 3.08 4.21 33.34
CA ASP A 64 4.15 4.37 32.36
C ASP A 64 5.29 3.36 32.57
N ASP A 65 5.24 2.25 31.84
CA ASP A 65 6.29 1.21 31.80
C ASP A 65 7.69 1.68 31.33
N GLY A 66 7.86 2.91 30.81
CA GLY A 66 9.15 3.43 30.33
C GLY A 66 9.71 2.76 29.05
N ILE A 67 8.98 1.81 28.46
CA ILE A 67 9.38 1.07 27.26
C ILE A 67 9.07 1.90 26.01
N TYR A 68 10.09 2.13 25.17
CA TYR A 68 9.92 2.79 23.88
C TYR A 68 9.20 1.88 22.86
N ARG A 69 8.11 2.39 22.27
CA ARG A 69 7.25 1.65 21.33
C ARG A 69 7.09 2.36 19.98
N GLY A 70 8.03 3.24 19.65
CA GLY A 70 8.04 4.03 18.44
C GLY A 70 7.53 5.45 18.63
N SER A 71 7.93 6.34 17.72
CA SER A 71 7.73 7.79 17.83
C SER A 71 6.26 8.23 17.85
N ASN A 72 5.37 7.41 17.28
CA ASN A 72 3.92 7.72 17.23
C ASN A 72 3.15 7.23 18.48
N ASN A 73 3.80 6.42 19.33
CA ASN A 73 3.19 5.70 20.45
C ASN A 73 3.61 6.24 21.83
N TYR A 74 4.18 7.45 21.90
CA TYR A 74 4.36 8.12 23.18
C TYR A 74 3.02 8.29 23.91
N GLN A 75 3.04 8.13 25.23
CA GLN A 75 1.86 8.30 26.07
C GLN A 75 1.37 9.74 26.00
N ARG A 76 0.13 9.94 25.54
CA ARG A 76 -0.52 11.24 25.58
C ARG A 76 -1.54 11.24 26.71
N TYR A 77 -1.29 12.02 27.76
CA TYR A 77 -2.16 12.13 28.93
C TYR A 77 -3.40 13.00 28.67
N LEU A 78 -3.35 13.86 27.65
CA LEU A 78 -4.47 14.69 27.24
C LEU A 78 -5.26 13.97 26.14
N THR A 79 -6.53 13.68 26.42
CA THR A 79 -7.48 13.27 25.38
C THR A 79 -7.68 14.44 24.42
N PRO A 80 -7.48 14.24 23.10
CA PRO A 80 -7.83 15.27 22.12
C PRO A 80 -9.32 15.59 22.26
N ARG A 81 -9.66 16.88 22.35
CA ARG A 81 -11.04 17.37 22.53
C ARG A 81 -12.03 16.85 21.47
N ASP A 82 -11.52 16.45 20.31
CA ASP A 82 -12.30 15.90 19.18
C ASP A 82 -12.45 14.37 19.18
N ALA A 83 -11.80 13.65 20.10
CA ALA A 83 -11.84 12.18 20.11
C ALA A 83 -13.20 11.59 20.54
N SER A 84 -14.04 12.38 21.22
CA SER A 84 -15.34 11.94 21.76
C SER A 84 -16.53 12.28 20.85
N ARG A 85 -16.36 13.12 19.83
CA ARG A 85 -17.48 13.60 19.00
C ARG A 85 -17.57 12.85 17.68
N GLY A 86 -17.95 11.57 17.74
CA GLY A 86 -18.65 10.82 16.67
C GLY A 86 -18.05 10.76 15.25
N GLY A 87 -16.85 11.29 14.99
CA GLY A 87 -16.31 11.47 13.65
C GLY A 87 -15.20 10.50 13.25
N ALA A 88 -14.68 9.69 14.17
CA ALA A 88 -13.49 8.86 13.94
C ALA A 88 -13.67 7.74 12.89
N SER A 89 -14.90 7.49 12.46
CA SER A 89 -15.28 6.52 11.43
C SER A 89 -15.50 7.17 10.05
N PHE A 90 -15.62 8.49 9.95
CA PHE A 90 -15.85 9.18 8.67
C PHE A 90 -14.56 9.85 8.19
N GLY A 91 -14.24 9.73 6.90
CA GLY A 91 -12.96 10.13 6.29
C GLY A 91 -12.49 11.56 6.58
N ALA A 92 -13.40 12.45 6.99
CA ALA A 92 -13.11 13.83 7.36
C ALA A 92 -12.34 14.01 8.70
N ALA A 93 -12.36 13.02 9.60
CA ALA A 93 -11.63 13.12 10.89
C ALA A 93 -10.23 12.48 10.85
N ARG A 94 -9.87 11.78 9.77
CA ARG A 94 -8.54 11.20 9.58
C ARG A 94 -7.61 12.29 9.05
N LYS A 95 -6.72 12.80 9.90
CA LYS A 95 -5.67 13.76 9.52
C LYS A 95 -4.45 13.01 8.95
N GLY A 96 -3.93 13.48 7.82
CA GLY A 96 -2.74 12.94 7.16
C GLY A 96 -3.03 12.42 5.73
N PRO A 97 -2.03 11.84 5.05
CA PRO A 97 -2.20 11.23 3.74
C PRO A 97 -3.35 10.23 3.73
N LEU A 98 -4.29 10.40 2.80
CA LEU A 98 -5.43 9.51 2.63
C LEU A 98 -5.04 8.35 1.71
N ARG A 99 -5.52 7.16 2.05
CA ARG A 99 -5.34 5.96 1.22
C ARG A 99 -6.15 6.10 -0.07
N ALA A 100 -5.49 5.97 -1.21
CA ALA A 100 -6.16 5.91 -2.50
C ALA A 100 -7.02 4.63 -2.66
N PRO A 101 -8.10 4.70 -3.45
CA PRO A 101 -8.89 3.51 -3.77
C PRO A 101 -8.07 2.51 -4.58
N GLY A 102 -7.96 1.27 -4.09
CA GLY A 102 -7.15 0.23 -4.76
C GLY A 102 -7.79 -0.39 -6.01
N HIS A 103 -9.08 -0.18 -6.24
CA HIS A 103 -9.84 -0.83 -7.32
C HIS A 103 -10.42 0.18 -8.33
N LEU A 104 -9.81 1.37 -8.40
CA LEU A 104 -10.25 2.44 -9.27
C LEU A 104 -9.05 2.94 -10.07
N ARG A 105 -9.26 3.19 -11.37
CA ARG A 105 -8.30 3.88 -12.23
C ARG A 105 -8.86 5.25 -12.58
N ALA A 106 -8.10 6.30 -12.31
CA ALA A 106 -8.51 7.64 -12.68
C ALA A 106 -8.56 7.78 -14.21
N THR A 107 -9.60 8.43 -14.72
CA THR A 107 -9.64 8.81 -16.14
C THR A 107 -8.68 9.97 -16.36
N VAL A 108 -7.83 9.87 -17.38
CA VAL A 108 -6.83 10.90 -17.70
C VAL A 108 -7.29 11.65 -18.94
N ARG A 109 -7.21 12.97 -18.89
CA ARG A 109 -7.46 13.88 -20.02
C ARG A 109 -6.20 14.70 -20.27
N TRP A 110 -5.85 14.89 -21.54
CA TRP A 110 -4.79 15.81 -21.94
C TRP A 110 -5.34 17.23 -21.99
N ASP A 111 -4.76 18.13 -21.20
CA ASP A 111 -5.09 19.55 -21.27
C ASP A 111 -4.24 20.22 -22.35
N TYR A 112 -4.86 20.47 -23.51
CA TYR A 112 -4.18 21.04 -24.67
C TYR A 112 -4.15 22.57 -24.65
N GLN A 113 -4.84 23.24 -23.73
CA GLN A 113 -4.92 24.69 -23.70
C GLN A 113 -3.68 25.26 -23.00
N PRO A 114 -2.74 25.89 -23.71
CA PRO A 114 -1.67 26.63 -23.05
C PRO A 114 -2.22 27.95 -22.50
N ASP A 115 -1.87 28.28 -21.27
CA ASP A 115 -2.03 29.64 -20.76
C ASP A 115 -0.91 30.51 -21.39
N LEU A 116 -1.30 31.51 -22.17
CA LEU A 116 -0.42 32.47 -22.83
C LEU A 116 -0.26 33.75 -22.01
#